data_AF-D6PL50-F1
#
_entry.id   AF-D6PL50-F1
#
_cell.length_a   1.000
_cell.length_b   1.000
_cell.length_c   1.000
_cell.angle_alpha   90.00
_cell.angle_beta   90.00
_cell.angle_gamma   90.00
#
_symmetry.space_group_name_H-M   'P 1'
#
loop_
_entity.id
_entity.type
_entity.pdbx_description
1 polymer ?
#
loop_
_entity_poly.entity_id
_entity_poly.type
_entity_poly.pdbx_seq_one_letter_code
_entity_poly.pdbx_strand_id
1 'polypeptide(L)'
;MGWVSAITAGQAAAVSVGTSIIGARQASANGKFNQSVSNRNALIKEQEAEAIEAKKELDLAKFDKQFQVLEGEVITRISTSGAELSGSGMRVMRYNAEQAELEKDMIAYNAEINKSRKFEEANFARIQGDIARQNARMTELSYYSKAGESLLKTYG
;
A
#
# COMPACT_ATOMS: atom_id res chain seq x y z
N MET A 1 -3.45 26.80 -60.15
CA MET A 1 -4.82 26.30 -59.91
C MET A 1 -4.86 25.60 -58.57
N GLY A 2 -5.13 26.38 -57.52
CA GLY A 2 -5.17 25.89 -56.14
C GLY A 2 -6.45 25.11 -55.86
N TRP A 3 -6.28 23.94 -55.24
CA TRP A 3 -7.35 23.20 -54.58
C TRP A 3 -7.03 23.18 -53.09
N VAL A 4 -7.22 24.32 -52.43
CA VAL A 4 -7.34 24.33 -50.97
C VAL A 4 -8.83 24.16 -50.71
N SER A 5 -9.25 22.92 -50.43
CA SER A 5 -10.61 22.65 -49.97
C SER A 5 -10.87 23.53 -48.76
N ALA A 6 -11.76 24.52 -48.91
CA ALA A 6 -12.28 25.30 -47.81
C ALA A 6 -13.04 24.32 -46.90
N ILE A 7 -12.35 23.81 -45.89
CA ILE A 7 -12.99 23.22 -44.73
C ILE A 7 -13.81 24.36 -44.14
N THR A 8 -15.10 24.37 -44.46
CA THR A 8 -16.04 25.33 -43.91
C THR A 8 -15.97 25.25 -42.38
N ALA A 9 -16.14 26.39 -41.70
CA ALA A 9 -16.03 26.46 -40.23
C ALA A 9 -16.87 25.36 -39.52
N GLY A 10 -18.00 24.94 -40.11
CA GLY A 10 -18.81 23.82 -39.62
C GLY A 10 -18.14 22.44 -39.66
N GLN A 11 -17.30 22.14 -40.66
CA GLN A 11 -16.52 20.90 -40.72
C GLN A 11 -15.31 20.93 -39.77
N ALA A 12 -14.66 22.08 -39.62
CA ALA A 12 -13.58 22.25 -38.63
C ALA A 12 -14.11 22.13 -37.19
N ALA A 13 -15.28 22.70 -36.91
CA ALA A 13 -15.96 22.58 -35.62
C ALA A 13 -16.41 21.14 -35.34
N ALA A 14 -17.02 20.44 -36.31
CA ALA A 14 -17.44 19.05 -36.14
C ALA A 14 -16.26 18.09 -35.89
N VAL A 15 -15.12 18.29 -36.56
CA VAL A 15 -13.88 17.55 -36.28
C VAL A 15 -13.33 17.89 -34.89
N SER A 16 -13.40 19.16 -34.43
CA SER A 16 -12.98 19.58 -33.09
C SER A 16 -13.87 19.03 -31.95
N VAL A 17 -15.18 18.86 -32.21
CA VAL A 17 -16.17 18.35 -31.25
C VAL A 17 -16.10 16.82 -31.16
N GLY A 18 -15.96 16.13 -32.30
CA GLY A 18 -15.77 14.68 -32.32
C GLY A 18 -14.46 14.26 -31.64
N THR A 19 -13.36 14.98 -31.88
CA THR A 19 -12.07 14.71 -31.24
C THR A 19 -12.05 15.03 -29.75
N SER A 20 -12.76 16.06 -29.30
CA SER A 20 -12.87 16.39 -27.87
C SER A 20 -13.73 15.38 -27.08
N ILE A 21 -14.81 14.85 -27.66
CA ILE A 21 -15.59 13.77 -27.03
C ILE A 21 -14.80 12.46 -26.95
N ILE A 22 -14.02 12.12 -27.98
CA ILE A 22 -13.12 10.96 -27.96
C ILE A 22 -12.03 11.14 -26.89
N GLY A 23 -11.43 12.35 -26.82
CA GLY A 23 -10.44 12.70 -25.78
C GLY A 23 -11.02 12.64 -24.36
N ALA A 24 -12.25 13.09 -24.16
CA ALA A 24 -12.97 13.01 -22.89
C ALA A 24 -13.18 11.56 -22.42
N ARG A 25 -13.65 10.68 -23.31
CA ARG A 25 -13.81 9.25 -23.01
C ARG A 25 -12.47 8.57 -22.70
N GLN A 26 -11.43 8.92 -23.43
CA GLN A 26 -10.09 8.38 -23.21
C GLN A 26 -9.49 8.83 -21.88
N ALA A 27 -9.67 10.11 -21.50
CA ALA A 27 -9.27 10.62 -20.19
C ALA A 27 -10.00 9.88 -19.04
N SER A 28 -11.29 9.66 -19.17
CA SER A 28 -12.10 8.91 -18.19
C SER A 28 -11.65 7.45 -18.05
N ALA A 29 -11.37 6.78 -19.17
CA ALA A 29 -10.87 5.41 -19.19
C ALA A 29 -9.47 5.29 -18.53
N ASN A 30 -8.57 6.23 -18.84
CA ASN A 30 -7.24 6.28 -18.21
C ASN A 30 -7.32 6.52 -16.70
N GLY A 31 -8.23 7.39 -16.25
CA GLY A 31 -8.47 7.60 -14.81
C GLY A 31 -8.97 6.35 -14.09
N LYS A 32 -9.91 5.61 -14.68
CA LYS A 32 -10.40 4.32 -14.14
C LYS A 32 -9.30 3.26 -14.09
N PHE A 33 -8.47 3.19 -15.13
CA PHE A 33 -7.33 2.28 -15.17
C PHE A 33 -6.33 2.60 -14.06
N ASN A 34 -5.92 3.87 -13.93
CA ASN A 34 -5.01 4.31 -12.87
C ASN A 34 -5.59 4.04 -11.47
N GLN A 35 -6.89 4.30 -11.27
CA GLN A 35 -7.56 3.95 -10.02
C GLN A 35 -7.50 2.45 -9.74
N SER A 36 -7.73 1.60 -10.75
CA SER A 36 -7.67 0.14 -10.59
C SER A 36 -6.27 -0.36 -10.22
N VAL A 37 -5.22 0.23 -10.80
CA VAL A 37 -3.82 -0.07 -10.47
C VAL A 37 -3.51 0.34 -9.05
N SER A 38 -3.88 1.56 -8.66
CA SER A 38 -3.76 2.07 -7.29
C SER A 38 -4.48 1.20 -6.27
N ASN A 39 -5.71 0.77 -6.56
CA ASN A 39 -6.47 -0.12 -5.68
C ASN A 39 -5.83 -1.51 -5.57
N ARG A 40 -5.25 -2.03 -6.65
CA ARG A 40 -4.50 -3.28 -6.62
C ARG A 40 -3.23 -3.16 -5.80
N ASN A 41 -2.52 -2.05 -5.92
CA ASN A 41 -1.36 -1.76 -5.07
C ASN A 41 -1.77 -1.70 -3.60
N ALA A 42 -2.91 -1.06 -3.29
CA ALA A 42 -3.45 -1.05 -1.94
C ALA A 42 -3.73 -2.47 -1.41
N LEU A 43 -4.36 -3.34 -2.20
CA LEU A 43 -4.61 -4.73 -1.83
C LEU A 43 -3.31 -5.50 -1.58
N ILE A 44 -2.28 -5.30 -2.41
CA ILE A 44 -0.96 -5.92 -2.21
C ILE A 44 -0.36 -5.47 -0.87
N LYS A 45 -0.50 -4.19 -0.52
CA LYS A 45 -0.03 -3.67 0.77
C LYS A 45 -0.78 -4.26 1.97
N GLU A 46 -2.07 -4.53 1.84
CA GLU A 46 -2.83 -5.25 2.86
C GLU A 46 -2.37 -6.70 3.00
N GLN A 47 -2.10 -7.39 1.89
CA GLN A 47 -1.51 -8.73 1.90
C GLN A 47 -0.10 -8.74 2.51
N GLU A 48 0.72 -7.72 2.24
CA GLU A 48 2.02 -7.54 2.90
C GLU A 48 1.84 -7.37 4.42
N ALA A 49 0.78 -6.68 4.87
CA ALA A 49 0.46 -6.53 6.28
C ALA A 49 0.05 -7.86 6.95
N GLU A 50 -0.75 -8.67 6.27
CA GLU A 50 -1.10 -10.04 6.72
C GLU A 50 0.15 -10.94 6.80
N ALA A 51 1.06 -10.84 5.83
CA ALA A 51 2.31 -11.59 5.85
C ALA A 51 3.22 -11.17 7.02
N ILE A 52 3.20 -9.90 7.43
CA ILE A 52 3.92 -9.43 8.64
C ILE A 52 3.34 -10.09 9.89
N GLU A 53 2.02 -10.27 9.96
CA GLU A 53 1.38 -10.95 11.09
C GLU A 53 1.75 -12.44 11.14
N ALA A 54 1.73 -13.14 10.00
CA ALA A 54 2.21 -14.52 9.93
C ALA A 54 3.70 -14.63 10.32
N LYS A 55 4.52 -13.65 9.91
CA LYS A 55 5.93 -13.59 10.30
C LYS A 55 6.10 -13.37 11.80
N LYS A 56 5.32 -12.48 12.42
CA LYS A 56 5.30 -12.26 13.88
C LYS A 56 5.05 -13.56 14.62
N GLU A 57 4.03 -14.32 14.23
CA GLU A 57 3.71 -15.61 14.85
C GLU A 57 4.87 -16.62 14.72
N LEU A 58 5.47 -16.69 13.53
CA LEU A 58 6.63 -17.55 13.30
C LEU A 58 7.85 -17.13 14.15
N ASP A 59 8.11 -15.83 14.26
CA ASP A 59 9.24 -15.30 15.01
C ASP A 59 9.05 -15.49 16.53
N LEU A 60 7.82 -15.34 17.04
CA LEU A 60 7.47 -15.70 18.43
C LEU A 60 7.67 -17.20 18.69
N ALA A 61 7.21 -18.08 17.79
CA ALA A 61 7.38 -19.52 17.94
C ALA A 61 8.87 -19.94 17.89
N LYS A 62 9.67 -19.31 17.03
CA LYS A 62 11.12 -19.52 16.98
C LYS A 62 11.78 -19.04 18.27
N PHE A 63 11.38 -17.87 18.77
CA PHE A 63 11.88 -17.32 20.02
C PHE A 63 11.60 -18.28 21.18
N ASP A 64 10.38 -18.78 21.32
CA ASP A 64 10.00 -19.76 22.35
C ASP A 64 10.88 -21.01 22.30
N LYS A 65 11.11 -21.55 21.10
CA LYS A 65 11.99 -22.71 20.90
C LYS A 65 13.43 -22.40 21.31
N GLN A 66 13.97 -21.23 20.96
CA GLN A 66 15.31 -20.81 21.34
C GLN A 66 15.43 -20.61 22.85
N PHE A 67 14.41 -20.03 23.47
CA PHE A 67 14.34 -19.83 24.91
C PHE A 67 14.34 -21.17 25.67
N GLN A 68 13.56 -22.15 25.24
CA GLN A 68 13.55 -23.49 25.82
C GLN A 68 14.92 -24.19 25.73
N VAL A 69 15.60 -24.07 24.59
CA VAL A 69 16.96 -24.61 24.42
C VAL A 69 17.93 -23.92 25.38
N LEU A 70 17.87 -22.59 25.47
CA LEU A 70 18.72 -21.81 26.39
C LEU A 70 18.48 -22.21 27.85
N GLU A 71 17.22 -22.35 28.27
CA GLU A 71 16.86 -22.77 29.62
C GLU A 71 17.40 -24.18 29.91
N GLY A 72 17.24 -25.12 28.96
CA GLY A 72 17.82 -26.47 29.06
C GLY A 72 19.34 -26.46 29.17
N GLU A 73 20.04 -25.63 28.40
CA GLU A 73 21.50 -25.47 28.50
C GLU A 73 21.95 -24.87 29.83
N VAL A 74 21.17 -23.95 30.41
CA VAL A 74 21.45 -23.38 31.72
C VAL A 74 21.25 -24.43 32.81
N ILE A 75 20.14 -25.17 32.79
CA ILE A 75 19.84 -26.23 33.76
C ILE A 75 20.91 -27.32 33.70
N THR A 76 21.26 -27.80 32.50
CA THR A 76 22.29 -28.83 32.32
C THR A 76 23.67 -28.36 32.79
N ARG A 77 24.06 -27.10 32.53
CA ARG A 77 25.31 -26.53 33.06
C ARG A 77 25.29 -26.45 34.58
N ILE A 78 24.22 -25.94 35.19
CA ILE A 78 24.10 -25.89 36.65
C ILE A 78 24.20 -27.30 37.23
N SER A 79 23.44 -28.25 36.70
CA SER A 79 23.46 -29.66 37.12
C SER A 79 24.84 -30.32 36.96
N THR A 80 25.56 -30.03 35.87
CA THR A 80 26.90 -30.59 35.61
C THR A 80 27.95 -29.97 36.53
N SER A 81 27.82 -28.69 36.88
CA SER A 81 28.73 -28.00 37.79
C SER A 81 28.61 -28.45 39.26
N GLY A 82 27.65 -29.31 39.60
CA GLY A 82 27.39 -29.77 40.97
C GLY A 82 26.82 -28.68 41.89
N ALA A 83 26.49 -27.50 41.35
CA ALA A 83 25.82 -26.44 42.07
C ALA A 83 24.32 -26.78 42.20
N GLU A 84 23.79 -26.70 43.41
CA GLU A 84 22.35 -26.78 43.62
C GLU A 84 21.67 -25.63 42.86
N LEU A 85 20.50 -25.88 42.26
CA LEU A 85 19.70 -24.87 41.56
C LEU A 85 19.09 -23.88 42.58
N SER A 86 19.89 -23.31 43.47
CA SER A 86 19.47 -22.49 44.61
C SER A 86 20.13 -21.11 44.56
N GLY A 87 19.40 -20.09 45.02
CA GLY A 87 19.84 -18.69 45.11
C GLY A 87 20.16 -18.03 43.77
N SER A 88 21.36 -18.29 43.22
CA SER A 88 21.93 -17.63 42.04
C SER A 88 21.30 -18.11 40.74
N GLY A 89 21.13 -19.42 40.57
CA GLY A 89 20.55 -20.01 39.36
C GLY A 89 19.10 -19.58 39.13
N MET A 90 18.30 -19.55 40.20
CA MET A 90 16.91 -19.05 40.15
C MET A 90 16.82 -17.56 39.80
N ARG A 91 17.77 -16.71 40.24
CA ARG A 91 17.80 -15.30 39.85
C ARG A 91 18.11 -15.13 38.36
N VAL A 92 19.03 -15.92 37.82
CA VAL A 92 19.35 -15.92 36.38
C VAL A 92 18.16 -16.37 35.55
N MET A 93 17.48 -17.46 35.96
CA MET A 93 16.29 -17.92 35.24
C MET A 93 15.14 -16.90 35.28
N ARG A 94 14.90 -16.24 36.43
CA ARG A 94 13.92 -15.13 36.51
C ARG A 94 14.29 -13.97 35.59
N TYR A 95 15.55 -13.54 35.62
CA TYR A 95 16.02 -12.47 34.74
C TYR A 95 15.86 -12.85 33.26
N ASN A 96 16.22 -14.08 32.89
CA ASN A 96 16.04 -14.57 31.52
C ASN A 96 14.57 -14.60 31.10
N ALA A 97 13.65 -14.98 32.01
CA ALA A 97 12.22 -14.96 31.75
C ALA A 97 11.69 -13.52 31.55
N GLU A 98 12.11 -12.56 32.38
CA GLU A 98 11.76 -11.14 32.20
C GLU A 98 12.28 -10.59 30.87
N GLN A 99 13.54 -10.89 30.50
CA GLN A 99 14.09 -10.51 29.20
C GLN A 99 13.33 -11.18 28.04
N ALA A 100 12.86 -12.41 28.23
CA ALA A 100 12.10 -13.12 27.22
C ALA A 100 10.72 -12.49 26.96
N GLU A 101 10.04 -12.01 28.01
CA GLU A 101 8.81 -11.24 27.84
C GLU A 101 9.06 -9.93 27.10
N LEU A 102 10.11 -9.19 27.47
CA LEU A 102 10.49 -7.96 26.78
C LEU A 102 10.80 -8.19 25.30
N GLU A 103 11.51 -9.27 24.95
CA GLU A 103 11.83 -9.60 23.56
C GLU A 103 10.56 -9.95 22.77
N LYS A 104 9.63 -10.71 23.38
CA LYS A 104 8.32 -11.00 22.76
C LYS A 104 7.51 -9.73 22.51
N ASP A 105 7.47 -8.83 23.47
CA ASP A 105 6.80 -7.53 23.34
C ASP A 105 7.45 -6.68 22.24
N MET A 106 8.78 -6.69 22.14
CA MET A 106 9.51 -6.01 21.07
C MET A 106 9.21 -6.61 19.70
N ILE A 107 9.15 -7.95 19.56
CA ILE A 107 8.75 -8.62 18.32
C ILE A 107 7.32 -8.22 17.93
N ALA A 108 6.39 -8.29 18.88
CA ALA A 108 4.99 -7.94 18.65
C ALA A 108 4.82 -6.47 18.27
N TYR A 109 5.48 -5.56 18.99
CA TYR A 109 5.46 -4.12 18.72
C TYR A 109 6.05 -3.79 17.35
N ASN A 110 7.22 -4.35 17.03
CA ASN A 110 7.86 -4.13 15.73
C ASN A 110 6.98 -4.65 14.59
N ALA A 111 6.33 -5.80 14.76
CA ALA A 111 5.39 -6.32 13.79
C ALA A 111 4.17 -5.39 13.63
N GLU A 112 3.59 -4.90 14.73
CA GLU A 112 2.42 -4.02 14.70
C GLU A 112 2.73 -2.66 14.04
N ILE A 113 3.90 -2.08 14.32
CA ILE A 113 4.36 -0.85 13.66
C ILE A 113 4.53 -1.07 12.16
N ASN A 114 5.13 -2.19 11.75
CA ASN A 114 5.31 -2.49 10.33
C ASN A 114 3.97 -2.77 9.64
N LYS A 115 3.06 -3.49 10.31
CA LYS A 115 1.68 -3.72 9.85
C LYS A 115 0.93 -2.41 9.66
N SER A 116 0.98 -1.52 10.65
CA SER A 116 0.37 -0.19 10.61
C SER A 116 0.91 0.64 9.45
N ARG A 117 2.24 0.68 9.26
CA ARG A 117 2.88 1.34 8.11
C ARG A 117 2.36 0.80 6.77
N LYS A 118 2.16 -0.52 6.65
CA LYS A 118 1.60 -1.12 5.42
C LYS A 118 0.16 -0.75 5.18
N PHE A 119 -0.67 -0.67 6.22
CA PHE A 119 -2.03 -0.15 6.08
C PHE A 119 -2.05 1.34 5.69
N GLU A 120 -1.14 2.15 6.22
CA GLU A 120 -0.97 3.54 5.78
C GLU A 120 -0.54 3.63 4.31
N GLU A 121 0.44 2.83 3.87
CA GLU A 121 0.82 2.72 2.46
C GLU A 121 -0.36 2.30 1.57
N ALA A 122 -1.20 1.36 2.03
CA ALA A 122 -2.39 0.91 1.33
C ALA A 122 -3.42 2.04 1.19
N ASN A 123 -3.70 2.75 2.29
CA ASN A 123 -4.61 3.89 2.30
C ASN A 123 -4.11 5.02 1.39
N PHE A 124 -2.81 5.29 1.40
CA PHE A 124 -2.21 6.27 0.50
C PHE A 124 -2.36 5.86 -0.98
N ALA A 125 -2.14 4.59 -1.30
CA ALA A 125 -2.36 4.09 -2.66
C ALA A 125 -3.83 4.27 -3.11
N ARG A 126 -4.81 4.03 -2.23
CA ARG A 126 -6.24 4.32 -2.52
C ARG A 126 -6.48 5.80 -2.78
N ILE A 127 -5.96 6.67 -1.92
CA ILE A 127 -6.07 8.13 -2.08
C ILE A 127 -5.49 8.57 -3.44
N GLN A 128 -4.32 8.05 -3.84
CA GLN A 128 -3.75 8.32 -5.15
C GLN A 128 -4.67 7.90 -6.30
N GLY A 129 -5.32 6.73 -6.17
CA GLY A 129 -6.30 6.25 -7.15
C GLY A 129 -7.51 7.18 -7.28
N ASP A 130 -8.02 7.66 -6.15
CA ASP A 130 -9.15 8.60 -6.11
C ASP A 130 -8.77 9.96 -6.69
N ILE A 131 -7.57 10.47 -6.38
CA ILE A 131 -7.01 11.69 -7.00
C ILE A 131 -6.88 11.50 -8.52
N ALA A 132 -6.35 10.36 -8.98
CA ALA A 132 -6.24 10.08 -10.42
C ALA A 132 -7.61 10.10 -11.11
N ARG A 133 -8.64 9.58 -10.46
CA ARG A 133 -10.01 9.62 -10.97
C ARG A 133 -10.62 11.02 -10.96
N GLN A 134 -10.36 11.81 -9.93
CA GLN A 134 -10.80 13.21 -9.87
C GLN A 134 -10.12 14.06 -10.96
N ASN A 135 -8.82 13.90 -11.15
CA ASN A 135 -8.06 14.58 -12.21
C ASN A 135 -8.57 14.19 -13.61
N ALA A 136 -8.87 12.91 -13.82
CA ALA A 136 -9.47 12.44 -15.07
C ALA A 136 -10.86 13.07 -15.31
N ARG A 137 -11.72 13.16 -14.29
CA ARG A 137 -13.02 13.83 -14.38
C ARG A 137 -12.88 15.32 -14.68
N MET A 138 -11.93 16.01 -14.05
CA MET A 138 -11.66 17.42 -14.33
C MET A 138 -11.17 17.62 -15.78
N THR A 139 -10.31 16.73 -16.27
CA THR A 139 -9.83 16.75 -17.65
C THR A 139 -10.95 16.47 -18.65
N GLU A 140 -11.81 15.49 -18.35
CA GLU A 140 -13.03 15.18 -19.11
C GLU A 140 -13.94 16.41 -19.20
N LEU A 141 -14.21 17.09 -18.09
CA LEU A 141 -14.98 18.34 -18.05
C LEU A 141 -14.34 19.44 -18.91
N SER A 142 -13.00 19.57 -18.89
CA SER A 142 -12.29 20.54 -19.73
C SER A 142 -12.42 20.24 -21.22
N TYR A 143 -12.42 18.96 -21.62
CA TYR A 143 -12.67 18.58 -23.01
C TYR A 143 -14.10 18.90 -23.43
N TYR A 144 -15.09 18.65 -22.58
CA TYR A 144 -16.48 19.02 -22.85
C TYR A 144 -16.69 20.54 -22.89
N SER A 145 -16.04 21.31 -22.02
CA SER A 145 -16.17 22.78 -22.05
C SER A 145 -15.57 23.38 -23.32
N LYS A 146 -14.41 22.89 -23.77
CA LYS A 146 -13.81 23.29 -25.07
C LYS A 146 -14.70 22.92 -26.25
N ALA A 147 -15.36 21.75 -26.20
CA ALA A 147 -16.33 21.35 -27.21
C ALA A 147 -17.57 22.27 -27.20
N GLY A 148 -18.04 22.66 -26.02
CA GLY A 148 -19.16 23.59 -25.85
C GLY A 148 -18.83 25.00 -26.36
N GLU A 149 -17.66 25.54 -26.02
CA GLU A 149 -17.19 26.83 -26.51
C GLU A 149 -16.99 26.85 -28.04
N SER A 150 -16.46 25.76 -28.62
CA SER A 150 -16.28 25.69 -30.08
C SER A 150 -17.62 25.65 -30.80
N LEU A 151 -18.62 24.93 -30.25
CA LEU A 151 -19.99 24.97 -30.77
C LEU A 151 -20.61 26.37 -30.64
N LEU A 152 -20.47 27.04 -29.49
CA LEU A 152 -21.02 28.37 -29.27
C LEU A 152 -20.39 29.44 -30.18
N LYS A 153 -19.08 29.36 -30.43
CA LYS A 153 -18.36 30.26 -31.35
C LYS A 153 -18.65 29.97 -32.83
N THR A 154 -19.09 28.76 -33.17
CA THR A 154 -19.39 28.38 -34.56
C THR A 154 -20.85 28.60 -34.93
N TYR A 155 -21.77 28.54 -33.97
CA TYR A 155 -23.22 28.62 -34.20
C TYR A 155 -23.92 29.81 -33.50
N GLY A 156 -23.21 30.62 -32.71
CA GLY A 156 -23.67 31.89 -32.15
C GLY A 156 -23.07 33.07 -32.89
#